data_AF-A0A7U6M2F4-F1
#
_entry.id   AF-A0A7U6M2F4-F1
#
_cell.length_a   1.000
_cell.length_b   1.000
_cell.length_c   1.000
_cell.angle_alpha   90.00
_cell.angle_beta   90.00
_cell.angle_gamma   90.00
#
_symmetry.space_group_name_H-M   'P 1'
#
loop_
_entity.id
_entity.type
_entity.pdbx_description
1 polymer ?
#
loop_
_entity_poly.entity_id
_entity_poly.type
_entity_poly.pdbx_seq_one_letter_code
_entity_poly.pdbx_strand_id
1 'polypeptide(L)'
;MEAGETTEQAALREVWEESGVRADIVSPYSIFSVPKISEVYIIFRAIVIEETGQYGAETLAYKFFEPDEIPWDEIYYPAIRQILERYILERQAGVYGIYMGNDDTGKVHFIR
;
A
#
# COMPACT_ATOMS: atom_id res chain seq x y z
N MET A 1 -8.15 -9.97 -3.70
CA MET A 1 -9.05 -10.35 -2.59
C MET A 1 -9.83 -11.57 -2.99
N GLU A 2 -9.78 -12.61 -2.17
CA GLU A 2 -10.48 -13.86 -2.41
C GLU A 2 -11.90 -13.85 -1.83
N ALA A 3 -12.72 -14.80 -2.28
CA ALA A 3 -14.09 -14.94 -1.79
C ALA A 3 -14.09 -15.35 -0.31
N GLY A 4 -14.77 -14.57 0.54
CA GLY A 4 -14.87 -14.84 1.98
C GLY A 4 -13.87 -14.10 2.85
N GLU A 5 -12.95 -13.33 2.26
CA GLU A 5 -12.03 -12.45 2.98
C GLU A 5 -12.62 -11.05 3.18
N THR A 6 -12.28 -10.40 4.31
CA THR A 6 -12.38 -8.93 4.41
C THR A 6 -11.23 -8.27 3.66
N THR A 7 -11.34 -6.96 3.42
CA THR A 7 -10.27 -6.18 2.78
C THR A 7 -8.96 -6.20 3.58
N GLU A 8 -9.08 -6.20 4.91
CA GLU A 8 -7.97 -6.28 5.85
C GLU A 8 -7.28 -7.65 5.79
N GLN A 9 -8.08 -8.73 5.76
CA GLN A 9 -7.56 -10.09 5.64
C GLN A 9 -6.80 -10.28 4.33
N ALA A 10 -7.37 -9.81 3.22
CA ALA A 10 -6.69 -9.86 1.93
C ALA A 10 -5.38 -9.06 1.97
N ALA A 11 -5.39 -7.82 2.46
CA ALA A 11 -4.17 -7.00 2.52
C ALA A 11 -3.07 -7.65 3.38
N LEU A 12 -3.43 -8.28 4.51
CA LEU A 12 -2.47 -9.00 5.35
C LEU A 12 -1.97 -10.29 4.70
N ARG A 13 -2.83 -11.04 4.01
CA ARG A 13 -2.45 -12.24 3.26
C ARG A 13 -1.48 -11.90 2.13
N GLU A 14 -1.80 -10.93 1.27
CA GLU A 14 -0.92 -10.55 0.14
C GLU A 14 0.47 -10.14 0.64
N VAL A 15 0.56 -9.29 1.69
CA VAL A 15 1.85 -8.88 2.25
C VAL A 15 2.64 -10.07 2.79
N TRP A 16 1.98 -11.00 3.49
CA TRP A 16 2.66 -12.19 4.00
C TRP A 16 3.12 -13.14 2.88
N GLU A 17 2.27 -13.40 1.89
CA GLU A 17 2.59 -14.29 0.77
C GLU A 17 3.69 -13.72 -0.12
N GLU A 18 3.63 -12.43 -0.45
CA GLU A 18 4.61 -11.80 -1.34
C GLU A 18 5.93 -11.46 -0.64
N SER A 19 5.94 -11.08 0.63
CA SER A 19 7.16 -10.56 1.27
C SER A 19 7.62 -11.36 2.49
N GLY A 20 6.80 -12.27 3.02
CA GLY A 20 7.08 -12.94 4.28
C GLY A 20 6.93 -12.05 5.51
N VAL A 21 6.46 -10.81 5.35
CA VAL A 21 6.27 -9.87 6.45
C VAL A 21 4.90 -10.10 7.07
N ARG A 22 4.85 -10.26 8.39
CA ARG A 22 3.59 -10.16 9.14
C ARG A 22 3.41 -8.73 9.60
N ALA A 23 2.22 -8.20 9.39
CA ALA A 23 1.88 -6.83 9.72
C ALA A 23 0.59 -6.75 10.55
N ASP A 24 0.38 -5.61 11.18
CA ASP A 24 -0.89 -5.23 11.79
C ASP A 24 -1.42 -3.95 11.12
N ILE A 25 -2.70 -3.93 10.75
CA ILE A 25 -3.29 -2.81 10.01
C ILE A 25 -3.55 -1.64 10.96
N VAL A 26 -3.06 -0.46 10.57
CA VAL A 26 -3.31 0.79 11.29
C VAL A 26 -4.59 1.45 10.78
N SER A 27 -4.68 1.68 9.47
CA SER A 27 -5.85 2.33 8.86
C SER A 27 -5.87 2.13 7.36
N PRO A 28 -7.05 2.21 6.70
CA PRO A 28 -7.10 2.48 5.27
C PRO A 28 -6.37 3.78 4.94
N TYR A 29 -5.81 3.86 3.74
CA TYR A 29 -4.95 4.95 3.29
C TYR A 29 -5.31 5.48 1.91
N SER A 30 -5.69 4.59 1.00
CA SER A 30 -6.09 4.95 -0.36
C SER A 30 -7.16 3.98 -0.85
N ILE A 31 -8.19 4.53 -1.47
CA ILE A 31 -9.15 3.81 -2.31
C ILE A 31 -8.95 4.33 -3.73
N PHE A 32 -8.22 3.56 -4.52
CA PHE A 32 -7.75 3.96 -5.83
C PHE A 32 -8.46 3.14 -6.92
N SER A 33 -9.29 3.81 -7.70
CA SER A 33 -10.02 3.21 -8.82
C SER A 33 -9.16 3.17 -10.08
N VAL A 34 -9.19 2.06 -10.80
CA VAL A 34 -8.49 1.86 -12.07
C VAL A 34 -9.48 1.42 -13.15
N PRO A 35 -10.27 2.37 -13.72
CA PRO A 35 -11.34 2.03 -14.65
C PRO A 35 -10.85 1.30 -15.91
N LYS A 36 -9.62 1.57 -16.35
CA LYS A 36 -9.00 0.97 -17.54
C LYS A 36 -8.93 -0.56 -17.48
N ILE A 37 -8.83 -1.13 -16.29
CA ILE A 37 -8.79 -2.59 -16.05
C ILE A 37 -9.93 -3.06 -15.13
N SER A 38 -10.88 -2.19 -14.79
CA SER A 38 -12.02 -2.48 -13.91
C SER A 38 -11.64 -2.95 -12.50
N GLU A 39 -10.58 -2.39 -11.94
CA GLU A 39 -10.08 -2.75 -10.60
C GLU A 39 -10.17 -1.59 -9.61
N VAL A 40 -10.16 -1.93 -8.32
CA VAL A 40 -10.07 -0.99 -7.20
C VAL A 40 -8.98 -1.48 -6.26
N TYR A 41 -7.99 -0.64 -5.97
CA TYR A 41 -6.95 -0.88 -4.99
C TYR A 41 -7.35 -0.23 -3.67
N ILE A 42 -7.43 -1.04 -2.61
CA ILE A 42 -7.61 -0.55 -1.24
C ILE A 42 -6.27 -0.75 -0.54
N ILE A 43 -5.60 0.35 -0.23
CA ILE A 43 -4.27 0.35 0.37
C ILE A 43 -4.41 0.72 1.84
N PHE A 44 -3.72 -0.02 2.69
CA PHE A 44 -3.66 0.19 4.12
C PHE A 44 -2.28 0.66 4.53
N ARG A 45 -2.23 1.46 5.60
CA ARG A 45 -1.01 1.60 6.39
C ARG A 45 -0.99 0.47 7.41
N ALA A 46 0.17 -0.14 7.59
CA ALA A 46 0.39 -1.22 8.53
C ALA A 46 1.70 -1.02 9.28
N ILE A 47 1.84 -1.71 10.41
CA ILE A 47 3.08 -1.79 11.18
C ILE A 47 3.62 -3.21 11.02
N VAL A 48 4.92 -3.32 10.77
CA VAL A 48 5.62 -4.61 10.74
C VAL A 48 5.66 -5.19 12.14
N ILE A 49 5.23 -6.45 12.28
CA ILE A 49 5.25 -7.21 13.54
C ILE A 49 6.35 -8.27 13.53
N GLU A 50 6.59 -8.91 12.37
CA GLU A 50 7.58 -9.98 12.24
C GLU A 50 8.09 -10.08 10.79
N GLU A 51 9.38 -10.33 10.61
CA GLU A 51 9.99 -10.74 9.34
C GLU A 51 10.27 -12.24 9.38
N THR A 52 9.60 -13.01 8.52
CA THR A 52 9.82 -14.48 8.50
C THR A 52 11.04 -14.89 7.67
N GLY A 53 11.57 -13.99 6.84
CA GLY A 53 12.71 -14.24 5.97
C GLY A 53 12.41 -15.13 4.75
N GLN A 54 11.12 -15.41 4.46
CA GLN A 54 10.69 -16.21 3.32
C GLN A 54 9.61 -15.46 2.53
N TYR A 55 9.86 -15.21 1.25
CA TYR A 55 8.89 -14.59 0.33
C TYR A 55 8.38 -15.59 -0.70
N GLY A 56 7.18 -15.34 -1.24
CA GLY A 56 6.52 -16.19 -2.21
C GLY A 56 7.14 -16.14 -3.60
N ALA A 57 6.63 -16.99 -4.50
CA ALA A 57 7.18 -17.20 -5.83
C ALA A 57 7.09 -15.98 -6.77
N GLU A 58 6.24 -15.00 -6.44
CA GLU A 58 6.05 -13.76 -7.22
C GLU A 58 7.09 -12.68 -6.89
N THR A 59 7.88 -12.89 -5.83
CA THR A 59 8.89 -11.94 -5.37
C THR A 59 10.29 -12.45 -5.69
N LEU A 60 11.13 -11.60 -6.29
CA LEU A 60 12.54 -11.91 -6.54
C LEU A 60 13.43 -11.55 -5.35
N ALA A 61 13.13 -10.43 -4.69
CA ALA A 61 13.82 -9.94 -3.51
C ALA A 61 12.91 -8.96 -2.74
N TYR A 62 13.12 -8.82 -1.44
CA TYR A 62 12.48 -7.79 -0.62
C TYR A 62 13.55 -7.01 0.17
N LYS A 63 13.30 -5.72 0.41
CA LYS A 63 14.12 -4.85 1.26
C LYS A 63 13.23 -3.74 1.84
N PHE A 64 13.54 -3.30 3.06
CA PHE A 64 13.01 -2.04 3.60
C PHE A 64 13.84 -0.84 3.11
N PHE A 65 13.14 0.22 2.69
CA PHE A 65 13.77 1.41 2.15
C PHE A 65 13.54 2.61 3.07
N GLU A 66 14.59 3.40 3.30
CA GLU A 66 14.41 4.79 3.70
C GLU A 66 13.81 5.60 2.54
N PRO A 67 13.08 6.70 2.81
CA PRO A 67 12.39 7.46 1.77
C PRO A 67 13.26 7.90 0.58
N ASP A 68 14.54 8.20 0.81
CA ASP A 68 15.54 8.62 -0.18
C ASP A 68 16.23 7.45 -0.89
N GLU A 69 16.06 6.22 -0.41
CA GLU A 69 16.57 4.99 -1.03
C GLU A 69 15.56 4.31 -1.96
N ILE A 70 14.30 4.77 -1.99
CA ILE A 70 13.26 4.18 -2.83
C ILE A 70 13.64 4.32 -4.32
N PRO A 71 13.65 3.22 -5.11
CA PRO A 71 13.96 3.26 -6.53
C PRO A 71 12.76 3.77 -7.34
N TRP A 72 12.48 5.07 -7.27
CA TRP A 72 11.28 5.71 -7.83
C TRP A 72 11.07 5.47 -9.33
N ASP A 73 12.15 5.31 -10.09
CA ASP A 73 12.10 5.09 -11.53
C ASP A 73 11.84 3.62 -11.91
N GLU A 74 11.96 2.69 -10.95
CA GLU A 74 11.65 1.26 -11.13
C GLU A 74 10.20 0.93 -10.76
N ILE A 75 9.47 1.87 -10.13
CA ILE A 75 8.05 1.70 -9.80
C ILE A 75 7.21 1.82 -11.08
N TYR A 76 6.82 0.67 -11.62
CA TYR A 76 6.06 0.61 -12.88
C TYR A 76 4.69 1.30 -12.80
N TYR A 77 4.00 1.17 -11.66
CA TYR A 77 2.62 1.64 -11.53
C TYR A 77 2.56 3.10 -11.01
N PRO A 78 2.15 4.08 -11.82
CA PRO A 78 2.20 5.49 -11.43
C PRO A 78 1.38 5.84 -10.20
N ALA A 79 0.30 5.09 -9.92
CA ALA A 79 -0.50 5.31 -8.72
C ALA A 79 0.25 4.95 -7.44
N ILE A 80 1.02 3.85 -7.45
CA ILE A 80 1.81 3.42 -6.29
C ILE A 80 2.86 4.49 -5.95
N ARG A 81 3.51 5.05 -6.98
CA ARG A 81 4.45 6.17 -6.80
C ARG A 81 3.78 7.36 -6.10
N GLN A 82 2.66 7.85 -6.62
CA GLN A 82 1.94 8.99 -6.02
C GLN A 82 1.48 8.71 -4.58
N ILE A 83 1.04 7.48 -4.31
CA ILE A 83 0.59 7.06 -2.97
C ILE A 83 1.76 7.05 -1.99
N LEU A 84 2.94 6.56 -2.39
CA LEU A 84 4.15 6.54 -1.56
C LEU A 84 4.71 7.95 -1.34
N GLU A 85 4.78 8.79 -2.38
CA GLU A 85 5.21 10.20 -2.27
C GLU A 85 4.33 10.95 -1.24
N ARG A 86 3.00 10.77 -1.32
CA ARG A 86 2.06 11.33 -0.35
C ARG A 86 2.27 10.78 1.06
N TYR A 87 2.49 9.47 1.19
CA TYR A 87 2.74 8.83 2.48
C TYR A 87 3.96 9.42 3.18
N ILE A 88 5.04 9.67 2.46
CA ILE A 88 6.26 10.26 3.02
C ILE A 88 5.99 11.67 3.56
N LEU A 89 5.29 12.52 2.80
CA LEU A 89 4.92 13.87 3.23
C LEU A 89 3.98 13.86 4.45
N GLU A 90 2.96 13.02 4.44
CA GLU A 90 1.99 12.90 5.53
C GLU A 90 2.63 12.30 6.80
N ARG A 91 3.59 11.37 6.63
CA ARG A 91 4.37 10.82 7.75
C ARG A 91 5.20 11.88 8.46
N GLN A 92 5.83 12.79 7.70
CA GLN A 92 6.57 13.92 8.27
C GLN A 92 5.64 14.90 8.99
N ALA A 93 4.44 15.14 8.47
CA ALA A 93 3.44 16.01 9.08
C ALA A 93 2.72 15.39 10.29
N GLY A 94 2.72 14.05 10.41
CA GLY A 94 1.99 13.32 11.44
C GLY A 94 0.46 13.30 11.24
N VAL A 95 -0.02 13.72 10.07
CA VAL A 95 -1.45 13.82 9.75
C VAL A 95 -1.70 13.07 8.45
N TYR A 96 -2.64 12.13 8.49
CA TYR A 96 -2.94 11.24 7.36
C TYR A 96 -4.40 11.39 6.96
N GLY A 97 -4.65 11.44 5.65
CA GLY A 97 -5.99 11.40 5.09
C GLY A 97 -6.16 10.22 4.13
N ILE A 98 -7.39 9.78 3.95
CA ILE A 98 -7.72 8.73 2.99
C ILE A 98 -7.88 9.37 1.62
N TYR A 99 -7.06 8.97 0.65
CA TYR A 99 -7.28 9.35 -0.74
C TYR A 99 -8.40 8.50 -1.34
N MET A 100 -9.31 9.12 -2.07
CA MET A 100 -10.33 8.44 -2.86
C MET A 100 -10.35 9.05 -4.26
N GLY A 101 -10.05 8.24 -5.29
CA GLY A 101 -9.92 8.75 -6.65
C GLY A 101 -9.26 7.77 -7.61
N ASN A 102 -8.74 8.28 -8.72
CA ASN A 102 -7.97 7.55 -9.73
C ASN A 102 -6.70 8.33 -10.12
N ASP A 103 -6.11 8.02 -11.28
CA ASP A 103 -4.93 8.67 -11.84
C ASP A 103 -5.17 10.12 -12.29
N ASP A 104 -6.42 10.48 -12.58
CA ASP A 104 -6.79 11.80 -13.10
C ASP A 104 -7.32 12.75 -12.02
N THR A 105 -8.15 12.22 -11.10
CA THR A 105 -8.91 13.02 -10.13
C THR A 105 -9.09 12.26 -8.81
N GLY A 106 -9.05 13.00 -7.70
CA GLY A 106 -9.33 12.43 -6.39
C GLY A 106 -9.42 13.47 -5.29
N LYS A 107 -9.76 13.01 -4.09
CA LYS A 107 -9.87 13.84 -2.89
C LYS A 107 -9.23 13.14 -1.71
N VAL A 108 -8.61 13.93 -0.83
CA VAL A 108 -8.12 13.46 0.46
C VAL A 108 -9.19 13.78 1.52
N HIS A 109 -9.61 12.75 2.24
CA HIS A 109 -10.60 12.82 3.30
C HIS A 109 -9.91 12.65 4.65
N PHE A 110 -9.96 13.69 5.48
CA PHE A 110 -9.48 13.62 6.85
C PHE A 110 -10.62 13.17 7.76
N ILE A 111 -10.39 12.11 8.53
CA ILE A 111 -11.33 11.65 9.55
C ILE A 111 -11.07 12.47 10.81
N ARG A 112 -12.13 13.07 11.36
CA ARG A 112 -12.11 13.84 12.61
C ARG A 112 -12.58 12.99 13.77
#